data_AF-A0A4Y2LEA3-F1
#
_entry.id   AF-A0A4Y2LEA3-F1
#
_cell.length_a   1.000
_cell.length_b   1.000
_cell.length_c   1.000
_cell.angle_alpha   90.00
_cell.angle_beta   90.00
_cell.angle_gamma   90.00
#
_symmetry.space_group_name_H-M   'P 1'
#
loop_
_entity.id
_entity.type
_entity.pdbx_description
1 polymer ?
#
loop_
_entity_poly.entity_id
_entity_poly.type
_entity_poly.pdbx_seq_one_letter_code
_entity_poly.pdbx_strand_id
1 'polypeptide(L)'
;MPSKSDSLVKHIEDVLSSDDSDIVEAGFGSSEKEVAKAVLTLVAIASLTIPALFQVFQQTFRKPVTCVENLDALKYYEFLIAHKLDGIFGLVFSYANYIKEKWEGYVKKRHNGITLGDGIVFAAEKMPDNTVVLLDVYQVRGVPTAKWCRQNILVNYFSGLCLPEGYQVQKYCYSVIQLTNCPYPTDGYICRNIRTDKIFKVKTNHSLDVVYMDGFFWLPSKDKLGLCKRFKSLENNAFLKEGYMYEV
;
A
#
# COMPACT_ATOMS: atom_id res chain seq x y z
N MET A 1 -22.33 48.08 13.80
CA MET A 1 -23.40 47.20 13.28
C MET A 1 -22.72 45.94 12.77
N PRO A 2 -23.03 44.75 13.29
CA PRO A 2 -22.42 43.53 12.78
C PRO A 2 -22.85 43.32 11.32
N SER A 3 -21.92 42.88 10.49
CA SER A 3 -22.15 42.71 9.06
C SER A 3 -23.12 41.55 8.83
N LYS A 4 -23.95 41.61 7.76
CA LYS A 4 -24.90 40.53 7.42
C LYS A 4 -24.22 39.15 7.27
N SER A 5 -22.92 39.11 6.96
CA SER A 5 -22.11 37.89 6.90
C SER A 5 -21.82 37.29 8.27
N ASP A 6 -21.58 38.11 9.29
CA ASP A 6 -21.28 37.62 10.65
C ASP A 6 -22.52 36.99 11.31
N SER A 7 -23.71 37.48 10.94
CA SER A 7 -24.99 36.90 11.38
C SER A 7 -25.27 35.54 10.74
N LEU A 8 -24.81 35.31 9.51
CA LEU A 8 -25.07 34.07 8.78
C LEU A 8 -24.16 32.93 9.27
N VAL A 9 -22.89 33.25 9.55
CA VAL A 9 -21.91 32.27 10.05
C VAL A 9 -22.31 31.77 11.44
N LYS A 10 -22.68 32.67 12.35
CA LYS A 10 -23.12 32.29 13.69
C LYS A 10 -24.39 31.43 13.69
N HIS A 11 -25.32 31.71 12.77
CA HIS A 11 -26.56 30.94 12.65
C HIS A 11 -26.34 29.54 12.06
N ILE A 12 -25.33 29.36 11.21
CA ILE A 12 -24.92 28.05 10.68
C ILE A 12 -24.26 27.21 11.78
N GLU A 13 -23.45 27.82 12.64
CA GLU A 13 -22.83 27.15 13.79
C GLU A 13 -23.89 26.67 14.80
N ASP A 14 -24.92 27.47 15.06
CA ASP A 14 -26.01 27.08 15.96
C ASP A 14 -26.82 25.88 15.41
N VAL A 15 -27.09 25.84 14.09
CA VAL A 15 -27.84 24.74 13.42
C VAL A 15 -27.05 23.44 13.34
N LEU A 16 -25.71 23.50 13.26
CA LEU A 16 -24.85 22.30 13.26
C LEU A 16 -24.57 21.74 14.66
N SER A 17 -24.94 22.48 15.71
CA SER A 17 -24.71 22.11 17.12
C SER A 17 -25.93 21.49 17.81
N SER A 18 -27.12 21.56 17.21
CA SER A 18 -28.33 20.95 17.74
C SER A 18 -28.48 19.52 17.19
N ASP A 19 -28.07 18.54 18.00
CA ASP A 19 -28.54 17.16 17.89
C ASP A 19 -30.04 17.16 18.22
N ASP A 20 -30.90 17.32 17.22
CA ASP A 20 -32.21 16.66 17.18
C ASP A 20 -32.96 16.90 15.86
N SER A 21 -33.68 15.85 15.50
CA SER A 21 -34.38 15.60 14.25
C SER A 21 -35.68 16.40 14.09
N ASP A 22 -35.62 17.73 14.10
CA ASP A 22 -36.75 18.56 13.66
C ASP A 22 -36.23 19.84 13.02
N ILE A 23 -36.11 19.82 11.68
CA ILE A 23 -35.85 21.02 10.88
C ILE A 23 -37.09 21.91 11.02
N VAL A 24 -37.03 22.83 11.98
CA VAL A 24 -38.01 23.88 12.19
C VAL A 24 -38.16 24.69 10.90
N GLU A 25 -39.40 24.87 10.46
CA GLU A 25 -39.81 25.81 9.41
C GLU A 25 -39.45 27.25 9.82
N ALA A 26 -38.19 27.61 9.72
CA ALA A 26 -37.79 29.01 9.70
C ALA A 26 -38.14 29.58 8.31
N GLY A 27 -38.88 30.68 8.31
CA GLY A 27 -39.41 31.38 7.14
C GLY A 27 -38.33 31.99 6.24
N PHE A 28 -37.55 31.14 5.58
CA PHE A 28 -36.65 31.54 4.51
C PHE A 28 -37.44 31.86 3.24
N GLY A 29 -37.14 33.01 2.62
CA GLY A 29 -37.55 33.29 1.25
C GLY A 29 -36.95 32.25 0.29
N SER A 30 -37.63 31.98 -0.83
CA SER A 30 -37.27 30.88 -1.75
C SER A 30 -35.81 30.89 -2.20
N SER A 31 -35.18 32.06 -2.31
CA SER A 31 -33.77 32.19 -2.69
C SER A 31 -32.77 31.80 -1.60
N GLU A 32 -33.09 32.01 -0.32
CA GLU A 32 -32.17 31.71 0.80
C GLU A 32 -32.18 30.22 1.14
N LYS A 33 -33.32 29.56 0.98
CA LYS A 33 -33.45 28.09 1.06
C LYS A 33 -32.63 27.40 -0.02
N GLU A 34 -32.61 27.94 -1.24
CA GLU A 34 -31.78 27.41 -2.33
C GLU A 34 -30.29 27.59 -2.08
N VAL A 35 -29.87 28.73 -1.52
CA VAL A 35 -28.46 28.99 -1.14
C VAL A 35 -28.03 28.08 0.01
N ALA A 36 -28.83 27.93 1.07
CA ALA A 36 -28.51 27.04 2.18
C ALA A 36 -28.42 25.57 1.72
N LYS A 37 -29.33 25.14 0.84
CA LYS A 37 -29.29 23.80 0.23
C LYS A 37 -28.08 23.63 -0.68
N ALA A 38 -27.71 24.65 -1.46
CA ALA A 38 -26.52 24.65 -2.31
C ALA A 38 -25.23 24.58 -1.48
N VAL A 39 -25.13 25.32 -0.38
CA VAL A 39 -23.99 25.29 0.54
C VAL A 39 -23.90 23.94 1.27
N LEU A 40 -25.01 23.41 1.79
CA LEU A 40 -25.03 22.06 2.38
C LEU A 40 -24.63 20.99 1.35
N THR A 41 -25.08 21.12 0.10
CA THR A 41 -24.71 20.20 -0.98
C THR A 41 -23.23 20.35 -1.33
N LEU A 42 -22.67 21.56 -1.38
CA LEU A 42 -21.25 21.80 -1.63
C LEU A 42 -20.35 21.28 -0.50
N VAL A 43 -20.74 21.46 0.77
CA VAL A 43 -20.01 20.95 1.93
C VAL A 43 -20.13 19.43 2.02
N ALA A 44 -21.29 18.85 1.72
CA ALA A 44 -21.50 17.41 1.63
C ALA A 44 -20.72 16.81 0.45
N ILE A 45 -20.68 17.47 -0.71
CA ILE A 45 -19.87 17.06 -1.87
C ILE A 45 -18.40 17.11 -1.49
N ALA A 46 -17.87 18.17 -0.88
CA ALA A 46 -16.47 18.22 -0.45
C ALA A 46 -16.14 17.12 0.59
N SER A 47 -17.06 16.84 1.52
CA SER A 47 -16.89 15.82 2.57
C SER A 47 -17.06 14.39 2.06
N LEU A 48 -17.85 14.16 0.99
CA LEU A 48 -18.08 12.86 0.35
C LEU A 48 -17.10 12.57 -0.79
N THR A 49 -16.59 13.60 -1.46
CA THR A 49 -15.66 13.45 -2.59
C THR A 49 -14.25 13.10 -2.15
N ILE A 50 -13.76 13.55 -0.99
CA ILE A 50 -12.41 13.19 -0.52
C ILE A 50 -12.30 11.69 -0.20
N PRO A 51 -13.24 11.05 0.54
CA PRO A 51 -13.23 9.60 0.76
C PRO A 51 -13.52 8.79 -0.52
N ALA A 52 -14.39 9.28 -1.41
CA ALA A 52 -14.75 8.60 -2.65
C ALA A 52 -13.63 8.64 -3.70
N LEU A 53 -12.92 9.77 -3.86
CA LEU A 53 -11.70 9.85 -4.66
C LEU A 53 -10.60 8.92 -4.10
N PHE A 54 -10.52 8.77 -2.77
CA PHE A 54 -9.60 7.84 -2.13
C PHE A 54 -9.90 6.36 -2.46
N GLN A 55 -11.18 6.00 -2.65
CA GLN A 55 -11.56 4.65 -3.08
C GLN A 55 -11.18 4.38 -4.54
N VAL A 56 -11.27 5.38 -5.42
CA VAL A 56 -10.99 5.23 -6.86
C VAL A 56 -9.48 5.07 -7.14
N PHE A 57 -8.59 5.56 -6.29
CA PHE A 57 -7.13 5.37 -6.41
C PHE A 57 -6.55 4.12 -5.73
N GLN A 58 -7.39 3.15 -5.32
CA GLN A 58 -6.92 1.90 -4.68
C GLN A 58 -6.19 0.92 -5.62
N GLN A 59 -5.95 1.29 -6.88
CA GLN A 59 -5.04 0.56 -7.76
C GLN A 59 -3.59 0.99 -7.50
N THR A 60 -3.08 0.67 -6.30
CA THR A 60 -1.65 0.73 -6.06
C THR A 60 -1.04 -0.59 -6.52
N PHE A 61 -0.30 -0.56 -7.62
CA PHE A 61 0.40 -1.73 -8.13
C PHE A 61 1.71 -1.95 -7.37
N ARG A 62 2.06 -3.23 -7.17
CA ARG A 62 3.37 -3.62 -6.63
C ARG A 62 4.46 -3.01 -7.50
N LYS A 63 5.43 -2.33 -6.87
CA LYS A 63 6.58 -1.77 -7.60
C LYS A 63 7.36 -2.91 -8.28
N PRO A 64 7.83 -2.72 -9.53
CA PRO A 64 8.59 -3.74 -10.22
C PRO A 64 9.90 -4.02 -9.48
N VAL A 65 10.27 -5.30 -9.42
CA VAL A 65 11.51 -5.78 -8.80
C VAL A 65 12.39 -6.39 -9.88
N THR A 66 13.64 -5.92 -9.97
CA THR A 66 14.63 -6.43 -10.94
C THR A 66 15.50 -7.50 -10.29
N CYS A 67 15.64 -8.66 -10.92
CA CYS A 67 16.58 -9.69 -10.44
C CYS A 67 18.01 -9.30 -10.80
N VAL A 68 18.94 -9.49 -9.88
CA VAL A 68 20.38 -9.39 -10.11
C VAL A 68 21.09 -10.59 -9.48
N GLU A 69 22.16 -11.04 -10.12
CA GLU A 69 22.90 -12.25 -9.73
C GLU A 69 23.71 -12.05 -8.44
N ASN A 70 24.34 -10.88 -8.28
CA ASN A 70 25.12 -10.54 -7.09
C ASN A 70 25.06 -9.04 -6.76
N LEU A 71 25.62 -8.69 -5.61
CA LEU A 71 25.68 -7.31 -5.12
C LEU A 71 26.76 -6.47 -5.81
N ASP A 72 27.77 -7.10 -6.43
CA ASP A 72 28.91 -6.39 -7.05
C ASP A 72 28.47 -5.53 -8.23
N ALA A 73 27.37 -5.91 -8.89
CA ALA A 73 26.73 -5.11 -9.93
C ALA A 73 26.09 -3.80 -9.42
N LEU A 74 25.98 -3.61 -8.09
CA LEU A 74 25.33 -2.47 -7.46
C LEU A 74 26.36 -1.51 -6.85
N LYS A 75 26.19 -0.22 -7.09
CA LYS A 75 27.02 0.84 -6.50
C LYS A 75 26.60 1.09 -5.04
N TYR A 76 27.22 0.40 -4.08
CA TYR A 76 26.81 0.36 -2.66
C TYR A 76 26.32 1.68 -2.03
N TYR A 77 26.92 2.83 -2.37
CA TYR A 77 26.54 4.13 -1.80
C TYR A 77 25.18 4.67 -2.23
N GLU A 78 24.53 4.09 -3.24
CA GLU A 78 23.19 4.50 -3.69
C GLU A 78 22.08 3.57 -3.19
N PHE A 79 22.40 2.53 -2.41
CA PHE A 79 21.44 1.49 -2.07
C PHE A 79 21.26 1.35 -0.57
N LEU A 80 20.00 1.06 -0.22
CA LEU A 80 19.64 0.50 1.07
C LEU A 80 19.33 -0.98 0.88
N ILE A 81 19.86 -1.82 1.75
CA ILE A 81 19.81 -3.27 1.70
C ILE A 81 18.96 -3.77 2.87
N ALA A 82 18.11 -4.75 2.59
CA ALA A 82 17.26 -5.44 3.55
C ALA A 82 17.30 -6.94 3.25
N HIS A 83 16.97 -7.76 4.24
CA HIS A 83 16.67 -9.17 4.01
C HIS A 83 15.48 -9.30 3.05
N LYS A 84 15.57 -10.21 2.08
CA LYS A 84 14.40 -10.59 1.29
C LYS A 84 13.58 -11.55 2.14
N LEU A 85 12.41 -11.08 2.57
CA LEU A 85 11.45 -11.90 3.28
C LEU A 85 10.74 -12.86 2.31
N ASP A 86 10.19 -13.92 2.91
CA ASP A 86 9.41 -14.94 2.21
C ASP A 86 7.97 -14.97 2.74
N GLY A 87 7.35 -13.79 2.84
CA GLY A 87 5.97 -13.64 3.27
C GLY A 87 4.99 -13.43 2.12
N ILE A 88 3.71 -13.35 2.46
CA ILE A 88 2.65 -12.99 1.52
C ILE A 88 2.64 -11.48 1.35
N PHE A 89 2.93 -10.99 0.14
CA PHE A 89 2.90 -9.55 -0.13
C PHE A 89 1.48 -8.99 -0.03
N GLY A 90 1.38 -7.73 0.41
CA GLY A 90 0.12 -7.02 0.46
C GLY A 90 0.28 -5.52 0.69
N LEU A 91 -0.88 -4.87 0.84
CA LEU A 91 -0.99 -3.45 1.11
C LEU A 91 -1.72 -3.22 2.43
N VAL A 92 -1.17 -2.32 3.24
CA VAL A 92 -1.79 -1.84 4.49
C VAL A 92 -2.23 -0.40 4.28
N PHE A 93 -3.53 -0.16 4.39
CA PHE A 93 -4.16 1.15 4.27
C PHE A 93 -4.46 1.66 5.66
N SER A 94 -3.78 2.73 6.07
CA SER A 94 -3.98 3.36 7.37
C SER A 94 -4.84 4.62 7.25
N TYR A 95 -5.85 4.70 8.09
CA TYR A 95 -6.78 5.83 8.21
C TYR A 95 -6.75 6.36 9.65
N ALA A 96 -7.39 7.50 9.89
CA ALA A 96 -7.43 8.16 11.21
C ALA A 96 -7.75 7.23 12.39
N ASN A 97 -8.64 6.24 12.22
CA ASN A 97 -9.13 5.39 13.30
C ASN A 97 -9.19 3.88 12.97
N TYR A 98 -8.68 3.46 11.80
CA TYR A 98 -8.62 2.05 11.47
C TYR A 98 -7.52 1.75 10.45
N ILE A 99 -7.13 0.47 10.42
CA ILE A 99 -6.28 -0.11 9.39
C ILE A 99 -7.09 -1.10 8.56
N LYS A 100 -6.84 -1.12 7.25
CA LYS A 100 -7.35 -2.12 6.32
C LYS A 100 -6.18 -2.81 5.63
N GLU A 101 -6.14 -4.13 5.69
CA GLU A 101 -5.12 -4.95 5.04
C GLU A 101 -5.68 -5.62 3.78
N LYS A 102 -4.86 -5.75 2.74
CA LYS A 102 -5.17 -6.48 1.50
C LYS A 102 -3.98 -7.31 1.07
N TRP A 103 -4.12 -8.63 1.11
CA TRP A 103 -3.04 -9.59 0.81
C TRP A 103 -3.20 -10.20 -0.60
N GLU A 104 -2.08 -10.55 -1.24
CA GLU A 104 -2.06 -11.45 -2.40
C GLU A 104 -2.78 -12.77 -2.03
N GLY A 105 -3.58 -13.33 -2.94
CA GLY A 105 -4.42 -14.50 -2.64
C GLY A 105 -5.78 -14.21 -1.97
N TYR A 106 -6.19 -12.94 -1.86
CA TYR A 106 -7.50 -12.46 -1.40
C TYR A 106 -7.85 -12.75 0.07
N VAL A 107 -7.16 -12.05 0.98
CA VAL A 107 -7.61 -11.86 2.38
C VAL A 107 -7.67 -10.37 2.68
N LYS A 108 -8.84 -9.85 3.05
CA LYS A 108 -9.04 -8.46 3.47
C LYS A 108 -9.42 -8.42 4.94
N LYS A 109 -8.63 -7.73 5.75
CA LYS A 109 -8.90 -7.54 7.19
C LYS A 109 -9.08 -6.06 7.51
N ARG A 110 -9.87 -5.77 8.54
CA ARG A 110 -10.07 -4.42 9.07
C ARG A 110 -9.87 -4.45 10.58
N HIS A 111 -9.04 -3.54 11.08
CA HIS A 111 -8.69 -3.39 12.48
C HIS A 111 -9.14 -1.99 12.93
N ASN A 112 -10.21 -1.92 13.73
CA ASN A 112 -10.74 -0.65 14.24
C ASN A 112 -10.00 -0.23 15.52
N GLY A 113 -9.88 1.09 15.75
CA GLY A 113 -9.20 1.65 16.92
C GLY A 113 -7.68 1.67 16.83
N ILE A 114 -7.11 1.23 15.70
CA ILE A 114 -5.67 1.18 15.46
C ILE A 114 -5.34 2.02 14.22
N THR A 115 -4.24 2.77 14.25
CA THR A 115 -3.77 3.59 13.12
C THR A 115 -2.24 3.66 13.08
N LEU A 116 -1.68 3.74 11.88
CA LEU A 116 -0.28 4.07 11.57
C LEU A 116 -0.16 5.49 10.97
N GLY A 117 -1.18 6.32 11.15
CA GLY A 117 -1.35 7.62 10.50
C GLY A 117 -2.52 7.64 9.53
N ASP A 118 -2.90 8.84 9.08
CA ASP A 118 -4.13 9.03 8.33
C ASP A 118 -3.87 9.23 6.82
N GLY A 119 -4.47 8.36 6.00
CA GLY A 119 -4.36 8.36 4.55
C GLY A 119 -3.03 7.81 4.03
N ILE A 120 -2.40 6.86 4.73
CA ILE A 120 -1.09 6.31 4.35
C ILE A 120 -1.25 4.90 3.81
N VAL A 121 -0.58 4.60 2.70
CA VAL A 121 -0.57 3.26 2.10
C VAL A 121 0.84 2.68 2.18
N PHE A 122 0.96 1.57 2.89
CA PHE A 122 2.21 0.83 3.05
C PHE A 122 2.22 -0.40 2.15
N ALA A 123 3.37 -0.71 1.57
CA ALA A 123 3.66 -2.07 1.13
C ALA A 123 4.08 -2.89 2.34
N ALA A 124 3.61 -4.12 2.41
CA ALA A 124 3.88 -5.01 3.53
C ALA A 124 4.03 -6.46 3.06
N GLU A 125 4.64 -7.28 3.90
CA GLU A 125 4.57 -8.73 3.81
C GLU A 125 4.03 -9.32 5.11
N LYS A 126 3.20 -10.35 4.97
CA LYS A 126 2.65 -11.11 6.09
C LYS A 126 3.40 -12.41 6.27
N MET A 127 3.98 -12.58 7.46
CA MET A 127 4.78 -13.73 7.84
C MET A 127 3.89 -14.93 8.25
N PRO A 128 4.42 -16.17 8.29
CA PRO A 128 3.67 -17.36 8.69
C PRO A 128 3.06 -17.29 10.09
N ASP A 129 3.70 -16.57 11.03
CA ASP A 129 3.22 -16.34 12.39
C ASP A 129 2.12 -15.25 12.49
N ASN A 130 1.67 -14.73 11.34
CA ASN A 130 0.78 -13.59 11.17
C ASN A 130 1.37 -12.20 11.46
N THR A 131 2.67 -12.08 11.73
CA THR A 131 3.32 -10.76 11.84
C THR A 131 3.24 -10.02 10.50
N VAL A 132 2.87 -8.75 10.53
CA VAL A 132 2.86 -7.83 9.38
C VAL A 132 4.12 -6.99 9.39
N VAL A 133 4.99 -7.19 8.39
CA VAL A 133 6.22 -6.42 8.23
C VAL A 133 6.02 -5.33 7.18
N LEU A 134 6.10 -4.07 7.60
CA LEU A 134 6.01 -2.90 6.72
C LEU A 134 7.32 -2.71 5.94
N LEU A 135 7.23 -2.62 4.61
CA LEU A 135 8.37 -2.61 3.70
C LEU A 135 8.68 -1.24 3.10
N ASP A 136 7.63 -0.47 2.79
CA ASP A 136 7.71 0.85 2.15
C ASP A 136 6.43 1.66 2.39
N VAL A 137 6.52 2.98 2.21
CA VAL A 137 5.34 3.83 2.03
C VAL A 137 5.16 4.11 0.55
N TYR A 138 4.03 3.68 -0.01
CA TYR A 138 3.67 3.90 -1.40
C TYR A 138 3.00 5.26 -1.58
N GLN A 139 2.05 5.61 -0.71
CA GLN A 139 1.26 6.83 -0.83
C GLN A 139 1.04 7.50 0.53
N VAL A 140 0.91 8.83 0.51
CA VAL A 140 0.49 9.65 1.65
C VAL A 140 -0.60 10.58 1.14
N ARG A 141 -1.76 10.58 1.80
CA ARG A 141 -2.95 11.37 1.44
C ARG A 141 -3.34 11.23 -0.04
N GLY A 142 -3.23 10.00 -0.57
CA GLY A 142 -3.57 9.68 -1.96
C GLY A 142 -2.49 10.07 -2.98
N VAL A 143 -1.41 10.73 -2.55
CA VAL A 143 -0.30 11.14 -3.41
C VAL A 143 0.81 10.07 -3.37
N PRO A 144 1.25 9.52 -4.51
CA PRO A 144 2.43 8.67 -4.58
C PRO A 144 3.64 9.39 -4.00
N THR A 145 4.31 8.70 -3.09
CA THR A 145 5.49 9.25 -2.43
C THR A 145 6.63 9.41 -3.44
N ALA A 146 7.29 10.57 -3.43
CA ALA A 146 8.33 10.89 -4.41
C ALA A 146 9.63 10.10 -4.21
N LYS A 147 10.38 9.85 -5.28
CA LYS A 147 11.64 9.09 -5.24
C LYS A 147 12.69 9.68 -4.29
N TRP A 148 12.82 11.01 -4.22
CA TRP A 148 13.81 11.66 -3.36
C TRP A 148 13.50 11.54 -1.85
N CYS A 149 12.29 11.09 -1.48
CA CYS A 149 11.95 10.83 -0.08
C CYS A 149 12.37 9.43 0.40
N ARG A 150 12.93 8.57 -0.47
CA ARG A 150 13.17 7.15 -0.14
C ARG A 150 14.01 6.94 1.09
N GLN A 151 15.16 7.62 1.17
CA GLN A 151 16.05 7.48 2.31
C GLN A 151 15.37 7.90 3.61
N ASN A 152 14.64 9.03 3.61
CA ASN A 152 13.95 9.51 4.79
C ASN A 152 12.82 8.55 5.22
N ILE A 153 12.05 8.02 4.27
CA ILE A 153 10.98 7.04 4.56
C ILE A 153 11.55 5.78 5.22
N LEU A 154 12.57 5.18 4.59
CA LEU A 154 13.09 3.87 4.97
C LEU A 154 13.96 3.89 6.23
N VAL A 155 14.61 5.03 6.51
CA VAL A 155 15.55 5.15 7.64
C VAL A 155 14.96 5.94 8.81
N ASN A 156 14.22 7.02 8.54
CA ASN A 156 13.79 7.96 9.58
C ASN A 156 12.30 7.82 9.93
N TYR A 157 11.42 7.79 8.93
CA TYR A 157 9.98 7.74 9.17
C TYR A 157 9.57 6.44 9.87
N PHE A 158 10.06 5.29 9.38
CA PHE A 158 9.76 4.00 10.00
C PHE A 158 10.24 3.88 11.46
N SER A 159 11.38 4.47 11.81
CA SER A 159 11.85 4.46 13.21
C SER A 159 10.96 5.28 14.16
N GLY A 160 10.16 6.21 13.63
CA GLY A 160 9.26 7.05 14.42
C GLY A 160 7.84 6.53 14.54
N LEU A 161 7.50 5.40 13.91
CA LEU A 161 6.15 4.85 13.95
C LEU A 161 5.85 4.17 15.29
N CYS A 162 4.70 4.50 15.88
CA CYS A 162 4.11 3.70 16.94
C CYS A 162 3.41 2.50 16.29
N LEU A 163 4.04 1.33 16.37
CA LEU A 163 3.53 0.12 15.74
C LEU A 163 2.54 -0.60 16.67
N PRO A 164 1.37 -1.02 16.17
CA PRO A 164 0.47 -1.88 16.93
C PRO A 164 1.03 -3.29 17.09
N GLU A 165 0.42 -4.07 17.98
CA GLU A 165 0.77 -5.47 18.18
C GLU A 165 0.67 -6.26 16.87
N GLY A 166 1.65 -7.14 16.63
CA GLY A 166 1.74 -7.93 15.40
C GLY A 166 2.29 -7.17 14.19
N TYR A 167 2.74 -5.92 14.35
CA TYR A 167 3.38 -5.15 13.29
C TYR A 167 4.87 -4.93 13.56
N GLN A 168 5.66 -5.00 12.50
CA GLN A 168 7.09 -4.70 12.50
C GLN A 168 7.48 -3.87 11.27
N VAL A 169 8.65 -3.25 11.30
CA VAL A 169 9.23 -2.55 10.16
C VAL A 169 10.43 -3.30 9.62
N GLN A 170 10.53 -3.38 8.29
CA GLN A 170 11.72 -3.89 7.63
C GLN A 170 12.92 -3.01 7.97
N LYS A 171 14.00 -3.64 8.44
CA LYS A 171 15.26 -2.95 8.67
C LYS A 171 16.03 -2.83 7.36
N TYR A 172 16.42 -1.59 7.04
CA TYR A 172 17.26 -1.24 5.90
C TYR A 172 18.61 -0.71 6.40
N CYS A 173 19.70 -1.15 5.79
CA CYS A 173 21.06 -0.75 6.11
C CYS A 173 21.87 -0.42 4.84
N TYR A 174 23.07 0.16 4.97
CA TYR A 174 23.92 0.48 3.82
C TYR A 174 24.82 -0.67 3.39
N SER A 175 24.91 -1.74 4.19
CA SER A 175 25.72 -2.91 3.92
C SER A 175 25.08 -4.17 4.50
N VAL A 176 25.34 -5.31 3.87
CA VAL A 176 24.93 -6.63 4.36
C VAL A 176 25.50 -6.92 5.75
N ILE A 177 26.73 -6.46 6.03
CA ILE A 177 27.41 -6.69 7.32
C ILE A 177 26.65 -6.02 8.49
N GLN A 178 25.88 -4.97 8.19
CA GLN A 178 25.07 -4.24 9.18
C GLN A 178 23.70 -4.90 9.43
N LEU A 179 23.30 -5.87 8.61
CA LEU A 179 22.02 -6.55 8.77
C LEU A 179 22.07 -7.44 10.01
N THR A 180 21.17 -7.18 10.95
CA THR A 180 20.95 -8.07 12.08
C THR A 180 20.30 -9.37 11.63
N ASN A 181 20.38 -10.42 12.45
CA ASN A 181 19.65 -11.65 12.22
C ASN A 181 18.16 -11.39 11.99
N CYS A 182 17.59 -12.00 10.94
CA CYS A 182 16.17 -11.97 10.64
C CYS A 182 15.49 -13.14 11.37
N PRO A 183 14.41 -12.93 12.13
CA PRO A 183 13.68 -14.03 12.76
C PRO A 183 12.80 -14.81 11.75
N TYR A 184 12.65 -14.31 10.52
CA TYR A 184 11.83 -14.91 9.48
C TYR A 184 12.68 -15.61 8.42
N PRO A 185 12.12 -16.58 7.67
CA PRO A 185 12.78 -17.16 6.51
C PRO A 185 13.19 -16.09 5.48
N THR A 186 14.43 -16.19 5.00
CA THR A 186 14.99 -15.28 3.99
C THR A 186 15.77 -16.07 2.96
N ASP A 187 15.63 -15.74 1.69
CA ASP A 187 16.27 -16.42 0.55
C ASP A 187 17.20 -15.49 -0.26
N GLY A 188 17.53 -14.33 0.30
CA GLY A 188 18.41 -13.35 -0.33
C GLY A 188 18.24 -11.95 0.23
N TYR A 189 18.51 -10.95 -0.61
CA TYR A 189 18.46 -9.53 -0.24
C TYR A 189 17.59 -8.72 -1.18
N ILE A 190 16.92 -7.71 -0.62
CA ILE A 190 16.30 -6.62 -1.38
C ILE A 190 17.22 -5.41 -1.30
N CYS A 191 17.57 -4.88 -2.46
CA CYS A 191 18.38 -3.68 -2.60
C CYS A 191 17.55 -2.57 -3.23
N ARG A 192 17.54 -1.39 -2.60
CA ARG A 192 16.71 -0.28 -3.04
C ARG A 192 17.54 0.94 -3.34
N ASN A 193 17.50 1.39 -4.59
CA ASN A 193 18.23 2.57 -5.01
C ASN A 193 17.52 3.84 -4.52
N ILE A 194 18.15 4.59 -3.63
CA ILE A 194 17.54 5.76 -2.96
C ILE A 194 17.33 6.95 -3.91
N ARG A 195 18.01 6.98 -5.07
CA ARG A 195 17.92 8.06 -6.06
C ARG A 195 16.84 7.80 -7.11
N THR A 196 16.71 6.56 -7.54
CA THR A 196 15.83 6.16 -8.64
C THR A 196 14.57 5.44 -8.19
N ASP A 197 14.47 5.06 -6.91
CA ASP A 197 13.42 4.21 -6.35
C ASP A 197 13.28 2.84 -7.03
N LYS A 198 14.32 2.38 -7.72
CA LYS A 198 14.37 1.03 -8.28
C LYS A 198 14.62 0.01 -7.18
N ILE A 199 13.91 -1.11 -7.27
CA ILE A 199 14.03 -2.23 -6.35
C ILE A 199 14.70 -3.40 -7.08
N PHE A 200 15.68 -3.99 -6.44
CA PHE A 200 16.43 -5.12 -6.92
C PHE A 200 16.33 -6.26 -5.91
N LYS A 201 16.24 -7.50 -6.40
CA LYS A 201 16.35 -8.70 -5.56
C LYS A 201 17.59 -9.49 -5.96
N VAL A 202 18.37 -9.86 -4.97
CA VAL A 202 19.54 -10.74 -5.09
C VAL A 202 19.15 -12.06 -4.46
N LYS A 203 19.24 -13.16 -5.21
CA LYS A 203 19.02 -14.53 -4.73
C LYS A 203 20.09 -15.44 -5.32
N THR A 204 20.52 -16.44 -4.57
CA THR A 204 21.40 -17.50 -5.09
C THR A 204 20.66 -18.47 -6.00
N ASN A 205 19.43 -18.83 -5.63
CA ASN A 205 18.55 -19.66 -6.46
C ASN A 205 17.45 -18.79 -7.05
N HIS A 206 17.45 -18.64 -8.37
CA HIS A 206 16.40 -17.92 -9.07
C HIS A 206 15.27 -18.87 -9.43
N SER A 207 14.07 -18.51 -8.99
CA SER A 207 12.85 -19.21 -9.32
C SER A 207 11.95 -18.37 -10.22
N LEU A 208 11.11 -19.07 -10.97
CA LEU A 208 10.09 -18.50 -11.83
C LEU A 208 8.72 -19.07 -11.46
N ASP A 209 7.76 -18.17 -11.25
CA ASP A 209 6.36 -18.55 -11.15
C ASP A 209 5.82 -18.85 -12.56
N VAL A 210 5.36 -20.08 -12.75
CA VAL A 210 4.85 -20.57 -14.03
C VAL A 210 3.46 -21.16 -13.85
N VAL A 211 2.59 -20.96 -14.83
CA VAL A 211 1.24 -21.51 -14.78
C VAL A 211 1.25 -22.85 -15.51
N TYR A 212 0.75 -23.90 -14.85
CA TYR A 212 0.58 -25.20 -15.49
C TYR A 212 -0.78 -25.26 -16.19
N MET A 213 -0.75 -25.40 -17.52
CA MET A 213 -1.95 -25.54 -18.36
C MET A 213 -1.72 -26.51 -19.52
N ASP A 214 -2.70 -27.36 -19.80
CA ASP A 214 -2.75 -28.31 -20.91
C ASP A 214 -1.54 -29.26 -20.98
N GLY A 215 -0.98 -29.65 -19.84
CA GLY A 215 0.22 -30.50 -19.80
C GLY A 215 1.55 -29.75 -19.99
N PHE A 216 1.55 -28.42 -19.97
CA PHE A 216 2.74 -27.58 -20.14
C PHE A 216 2.82 -26.49 -19.07
N PHE A 217 4.03 -26.03 -18.79
CA PHE A 217 4.25 -24.79 -18.06
C PHE A 217 4.29 -23.60 -19.02
N TRP A 218 3.63 -22.51 -18.64
CA TRP A 218 3.48 -21.30 -19.43
C TRP A 218 4.21 -20.14 -18.76
N LEU A 219 5.16 -19.53 -19.49
CA LEU A 219 5.90 -18.32 -19.11
C LEU A 219 5.53 -17.15 -20.02
N PRO A 220 5.19 -15.96 -19.49
CA PRO A 220 5.01 -14.77 -20.32
C PRO A 220 6.26 -14.48 -21.17
N SER A 221 6.10 -14.41 -22.49
CA SER A 221 7.21 -14.15 -23.41
C SER A 221 7.61 -12.67 -23.37
N LYS A 222 8.91 -12.41 -23.22
CA LYS A 222 9.47 -11.06 -23.38
C LYS A 222 9.40 -10.57 -24.83
N ASP A 223 9.31 -11.49 -25.79
CA ASP A 223 9.47 -11.17 -27.21
C ASP A 223 8.16 -10.65 -27.84
N LYS A 224 7.01 -11.00 -27.26
CA LYS A 224 5.68 -10.58 -27.73
C LYS A 224 4.69 -10.52 -26.56
N LEU A 225 4.15 -9.32 -26.31
CA LEU A 225 3.03 -9.10 -25.38
C LEU A 225 1.87 -10.04 -25.71
N GLY A 226 1.42 -10.83 -24.72
CA GLY A 226 0.30 -11.75 -24.84
C GLY A 226 0.64 -13.16 -25.33
N LEU A 227 1.91 -13.45 -25.69
CA LEU A 227 2.35 -14.81 -26.00
C LEU A 227 3.10 -15.40 -24.81
N CYS A 228 2.84 -16.67 -24.53
CA CYS A 228 3.52 -17.41 -23.49
C CYS A 228 4.43 -18.48 -24.12
N LYS A 229 5.65 -18.64 -23.62
CA LYS A 229 6.53 -19.77 -23.96
C LYS A 229 6.06 -20.99 -23.17
N ARG A 230 5.77 -22.09 -23.88
CA ARG A 230 5.41 -23.37 -23.29
C ARG A 230 6.64 -24.27 -23.19
N PHE A 231 6.78 -24.99 -22.08
CA PHE A 231 7.79 -26.04 -21.94
C PHE A 231 7.20 -27.25 -21.21
N LYS A 232 7.66 -28.45 -21.59
CA LYS A 232 7.21 -29.70 -20.95
C LYS A 232 7.85 -29.84 -19.58
N SER A 233 7.05 -30.21 -18.59
CA SER A 233 7.57 -30.70 -17.30
C SER A 233 8.51 -31.88 -17.55
N LEU A 234 9.71 -31.83 -16.96
CA LEU A 234 10.67 -32.94 -16.97
C LEU A 234 10.37 -33.98 -15.89
N GLU A 235 9.49 -33.67 -14.94
CA GLU A 235 9.19 -34.51 -13.78
C GLU A 235 7.71 -34.89 -13.64
N ASN A 236 7.50 -35.95 -12.88
CA ASN A 236 6.28 -36.75 -12.75
C ASN A 236 5.00 -35.89 -12.57
N ASN A 237 4.21 -35.78 -13.65
CA ASN A 237 3.01 -34.93 -13.75
C ASN A 237 1.85 -35.31 -12.81
N ALA A 238 1.98 -36.35 -11.98
CA ALA A 238 0.88 -36.91 -11.18
C ALA A 238 0.33 -35.95 -10.12
N PHE A 239 1.08 -34.91 -9.73
CA PHE A 239 0.70 -33.97 -8.67
C PHE A 239 0.39 -32.55 -9.19
N LEU A 240 0.52 -32.31 -10.49
CA LEU A 240 0.24 -31.01 -11.09
C LEU A 240 -1.26 -30.84 -11.35
N LYS A 241 -1.78 -29.66 -11.03
CA LYS A 241 -3.18 -29.26 -11.19
C LYS A 241 -3.26 -28.14 -12.22
N GLU A 242 -4.16 -28.32 -13.17
CA GLU A 242 -4.45 -27.34 -14.21
C GLU A 242 -4.86 -25.98 -13.62
N GLY A 243 -4.28 -24.90 -14.15
CA GLY A 243 -4.55 -23.52 -13.72
C GLY A 243 -3.85 -23.08 -12.43
N TYR A 244 -3.05 -23.95 -11.81
CA TYR A 244 -2.26 -23.59 -10.63
C TYR A 244 -0.91 -22.98 -11.03
N MET A 245 -0.42 -22.09 -10.16
CA MET A 245 0.92 -21.51 -10.26
C MET A 245 1.92 -22.39 -9.52
N TYR A 246 3.05 -22.65 -10.15
CA TYR A 246 4.15 -23.45 -9.63
C TYR A 246 5.43 -22.64 -9.67
N GLU A 247 6.27 -22.84 -8.67
CA GLU A 247 7.62 -22.29 -8.64
C GLU A 247 8.57 -23.32 -9.27
N VAL A 248 9.28 -22.93 -10.33
CA VAL A 248 10.30 -23.75 -11.01
C VAL A 248 11.67 -23.08 -11.01
#